data_AF-A0A7V4B0W8-F1
#
_entry.id   AF-A0A7V4B0W8-F1
#
_cell.length_a   1.000
_cell.length_b   1.000
_cell.length_c   1.000
_cell.angle_alpha   90.00
_cell.angle_beta   90.00
_cell.angle_gamma   90.00
#
_symmetry.space_group_name_H-M   'P 1'
#
loop_
_entity.id
_entity.type
_entity.pdbx_description
1 polymer ?
#
loop_
_entity_poly.entity_id
_entity_poly.type
_entity_poly.pdbx_seq_one_letter_code
_entity_poly.pdbx_strand_id
1 'polypeptide(L)'
;MKICVLGGCGDMAKVAVRLLNEETDVNEIIIADLNIDKAKAFAQEIGAKASAVKVDAMDPASVSSVVADADVAMGFIGPFYMFEKKIIGACLDAKVPYVSICDDYDAYLDAMTLDARAKAEGVTVIAGLGNSPGITNLLAKKGYQSMDKCRKIHISWAGGSNEDIGLANIKHVLHIFSGHTLQWKNGREIKVKTGMGRKVVEFPAPMGKLPVYYTGHAESVSVPRNLPGLEEVSLRGGIHPPYIAALATTVGLLGLSNTPKKRDKLANFFLPIE
;
A
#
# COMPACT_ATOMS: atom_id res chain seq x y z
N MET A 1 -18.17 16.26 4.90
CA MET A 1 -17.87 15.10 4.02
C MET A 1 -18.26 13.80 4.70
N LYS A 2 -18.66 12.81 3.91
CA LYS A 2 -18.93 11.42 4.28
C LYS A 2 -17.85 10.52 3.68
N ILE A 3 -17.12 9.81 4.51
CA ILE A 3 -15.97 8.99 4.08
C ILE A 3 -16.25 7.52 4.38
N CYS A 4 -16.14 6.66 3.37
CA CYS A 4 -16.21 5.22 3.56
C CYS A 4 -14.80 4.63 3.69
N VAL A 5 -14.47 4.04 4.83
CA VAL A 5 -13.18 3.42 5.09
C VAL A 5 -13.32 1.91 4.92
N LEU A 6 -12.83 1.40 3.78
CA LEU A 6 -12.83 0.00 3.41
C LEU A 6 -11.68 -0.73 4.12
N GLY A 7 -11.98 -1.79 4.87
CA GLY A 7 -11.02 -2.42 5.79
C GLY A 7 -10.84 -1.59 7.06
N GLY A 8 -11.89 -0.91 7.50
CA GLY A 8 -11.84 0.11 8.55
C GLY A 8 -11.40 -0.38 9.92
N CYS A 9 -11.36 -1.71 10.16
CA CYS A 9 -10.86 -2.29 11.41
C CYS A 9 -9.38 -2.66 11.38
N GLY A 10 -8.68 -2.49 10.25
CA GLY A 10 -7.23 -2.70 10.16
C GLY A 10 -6.46 -1.68 10.98
N ASP A 11 -5.27 -2.02 11.47
CA ASP A 11 -4.54 -1.18 12.43
C ASP A 11 -4.19 0.22 11.88
N MET A 12 -3.74 0.28 10.62
CA MET A 12 -3.52 1.56 9.92
C MET A 12 -4.83 2.32 9.68
N ALA A 13 -5.92 1.60 9.38
CA ALA A 13 -7.23 2.21 9.15
C ALA A 13 -7.78 2.82 10.45
N LYS A 14 -7.60 2.18 11.60
CA LYS A 14 -8.02 2.70 12.90
C LYS A 14 -7.35 4.05 13.22
N VAL A 15 -6.06 4.19 12.91
CA VAL A 15 -5.36 5.48 13.05
C VAL A 15 -5.99 6.53 12.14
N ALA A 16 -6.21 6.21 10.87
CA ALA A 16 -6.85 7.13 9.93
C ALA A 16 -8.27 7.52 10.37
N VAL A 17 -9.09 6.56 10.81
CA VAL A 17 -10.46 6.82 11.30
C VAL A 17 -10.45 7.74 12.52
N ARG A 18 -9.52 7.56 13.47
CA ARG A 18 -9.39 8.45 14.63
C ARG A 18 -9.02 9.87 14.23
N LEU A 19 -8.06 10.04 13.32
CA LEU A 19 -7.69 11.35 12.78
C LEU A 19 -8.87 12.00 12.04
N LEU A 20 -9.58 11.26 11.18
CA LEU A 20 -10.75 11.75 10.47
C LEU A 20 -11.88 12.18 11.42
N ASN A 21 -12.02 11.54 12.59
CA ASN A 21 -13.05 11.92 13.56
C ASN A 21 -12.79 13.30 14.18
N GLU A 22 -11.52 13.71 14.29
CA GLU A 22 -11.09 15.01 14.80
C GLU A 22 -11.30 16.13 13.77
N GLU A 23 -11.37 15.80 12.49
CA GLU A 23 -11.57 16.77 11.41
C GLU A 23 -12.99 17.34 11.40
N THR A 24 -13.09 18.68 11.36
CA THR A 24 -14.38 19.39 11.36
C THR A 24 -15.13 19.27 10.03
N ASP A 25 -14.40 19.09 8.93
CA ASP A 25 -14.99 18.90 7.59
C ASP A 25 -15.52 17.47 7.36
N VAL A 26 -15.27 16.54 8.30
CA VAL A 26 -15.77 15.16 8.26
C VAL A 26 -16.99 15.03 9.17
N ASN A 27 -18.13 14.75 8.54
CA ASN A 27 -19.44 14.65 9.20
C ASN A 27 -19.83 13.20 9.50
N GLU A 28 -19.47 12.26 8.62
CA GLU A 28 -19.81 10.85 8.74
C GLU A 28 -18.64 9.97 8.28
N ILE A 29 -18.36 8.91 9.05
CA ILE A 29 -17.35 7.90 8.76
C ILE A 29 -18.05 6.54 8.72
N ILE A 30 -18.08 5.91 7.55
CA ILE A 30 -18.57 4.54 7.40
C ILE A 30 -17.38 3.60 7.58
N ILE A 31 -17.36 2.85 8.67
CA ILE A 31 -16.37 1.79 8.93
C ILE A 31 -16.85 0.52 8.25
N ALA A 32 -16.29 0.23 7.07
CA ALA A 32 -16.64 -0.93 6.28
C ALA A 32 -15.61 -2.04 6.48
N ASP A 33 -16.03 -3.19 7.00
CA ASP A 33 -15.15 -4.32 7.25
C ASP A 33 -15.83 -5.67 6.95
N LEU A 34 -15.04 -6.71 6.67
CA LEU A 34 -15.57 -8.06 6.49
C LEU A 34 -16.15 -8.59 7.81
N ASN A 35 -15.53 -8.24 8.94
CA ASN A 35 -16.01 -8.56 10.28
C ASN A 35 -16.89 -7.43 10.81
N ILE A 36 -18.21 -7.57 10.62
CA ILE A 36 -19.20 -6.58 11.04
C ILE A 36 -19.21 -6.33 12.56
N ASP A 37 -18.91 -7.35 13.38
CA ASP A 37 -18.94 -7.19 14.83
C ASP A 37 -17.77 -6.33 15.31
N LYS A 38 -16.57 -6.54 14.74
CA LYS A 38 -15.42 -5.65 14.95
C LYS A 38 -15.72 -4.22 14.48
N ALA A 39 -16.36 -4.07 13.32
CA ALA A 39 -16.73 -2.75 12.80
C ALA A 39 -17.72 -2.02 13.71
N LYS A 40 -18.74 -2.72 14.21
CA LYS A 40 -19.72 -2.15 15.16
C LYS A 40 -19.07 -1.72 16.47
N ALA A 41 -18.21 -2.58 17.04
CA ALA A 41 -17.49 -2.25 18.26
C ALA A 41 -16.60 -1.01 18.06
N PHE A 42 -15.85 -0.97 16.96
CA PHE A 42 -14.98 0.18 16.67
C PHE A 42 -15.77 1.47 16.36
N ALA A 43 -16.89 1.39 15.64
CA ALA A 43 -17.77 2.55 15.42
C ALA A 43 -18.31 3.12 16.75
N GLN A 44 -18.68 2.25 17.70
CA GLN A 44 -19.10 2.68 19.04
C GLN A 44 -17.98 3.39 19.81
N GLU A 45 -16.73 2.94 19.67
CA GLU A 45 -15.57 3.62 20.27
C GLU A 45 -15.32 5.01 19.67
N ILE A 46 -15.56 5.19 18.36
CA ILE A 46 -15.35 6.47 17.67
C ILE A 46 -16.47 7.48 17.99
N GLY A 47 -17.69 6.99 18.16
CA GLY A 47 -18.84 7.79 18.60
C GLY A 47 -19.74 8.25 17.45
N ALA A 48 -20.42 9.38 17.64
CA ALA A 48 -21.60 9.76 16.85
C ALA A 48 -21.37 9.94 15.34
N LYS A 49 -20.14 10.21 14.90
CA LYS A 49 -19.81 10.34 13.48
C LYS A 49 -19.64 8.99 12.78
N ALA A 50 -19.49 7.89 13.51
CA ALA A 50 -19.13 6.60 12.93
C ALA A 50 -20.32 5.65 12.82
N SER A 51 -20.44 5.00 11.67
CA SER A 51 -21.34 3.88 11.42
C SER A 51 -20.55 2.66 10.96
N ALA A 52 -21.16 1.48 11.02
CA ALA A 52 -20.51 0.22 10.66
C ALA A 52 -21.31 -0.52 9.58
N VAL A 53 -20.61 -1.05 8.57
CA VAL A 53 -21.22 -1.83 7.50
C VAL A 53 -20.34 -3.01 7.12
N LYS A 54 -20.97 -4.10 6.68
CA LYS A 54 -20.24 -5.27 6.19
C LYS A 54 -19.84 -5.02 4.74
N VAL A 55 -18.59 -5.29 4.38
CA VAL A 55 -18.13 -5.29 2.98
C VAL A 55 -17.32 -6.54 2.67
N ASP A 56 -17.55 -7.13 1.50
CA ASP A 56 -16.71 -8.19 0.95
C ASP A 56 -16.02 -7.69 -0.33
N ALA A 57 -14.71 -7.48 -0.27
CA ALA A 57 -13.93 -7.00 -1.42
C ALA A 57 -13.78 -8.04 -2.55
N MET A 58 -14.16 -9.29 -2.32
CA MET A 58 -14.27 -10.29 -3.38
C MET A 58 -15.56 -10.15 -4.20
N ASP A 59 -16.55 -9.41 -3.70
CA ASP A 59 -17.79 -9.08 -4.39
C ASP A 59 -17.82 -7.59 -4.77
N PRO A 60 -17.56 -7.24 -6.04
CA PRO A 60 -17.61 -5.85 -6.49
C PRO A 60 -18.95 -5.14 -6.23
N ALA A 61 -20.06 -5.87 -6.22
CA ALA A 61 -21.37 -5.29 -5.93
C ALA A 61 -21.49 -4.90 -4.45
N SER A 62 -20.92 -5.70 -3.54
CA SER A 62 -20.81 -5.35 -2.12
C SER A 62 -20.03 -4.05 -1.92
N VAL A 63 -18.87 -3.91 -2.59
CA VAL A 63 -18.07 -2.67 -2.50
C VAL A 63 -18.83 -1.48 -3.08
N SER A 64 -19.37 -1.61 -4.30
CA SER A 64 -20.11 -0.52 -4.97
C SER A 64 -21.30 -0.04 -4.15
N SER A 65 -22.08 -0.97 -3.57
CA SER A 65 -23.21 -0.62 -2.69
C SER A 65 -22.79 0.13 -1.43
N VAL A 66 -21.66 -0.24 -0.83
CA VAL A 66 -21.19 0.37 0.42
C VAL A 66 -20.63 1.78 0.19
N VAL A 67 -19.98 2.02 -0.95
CA VAL A 67 -19.37 3.31 -1.25
C VAL A 67 -20.32 4.31 -1.90
N ALA A 68 -21.46 3.87 -2.46
CA ALA A 68 -22.34 4.69 -3.32
C ALA A 68 -22.75 6.05 -2.73
N ASP A 69 -22.97 6.13 -1.41
CA ASP A 69 -23.37 7.36 -0.73
C ASP A 69 -22.19 8.14 -0.11
N ALA A 70 -20.94 7.74 -0.36
CA ALA A 70 -19.76 8.40 0.18
C ALA A 70 -19.22 9.47 -0.77
N ASP A 71 -18.69 10.56 -0.19
CA ASP A 71 -17.95 11.57 -0.96
C ASP A 71 -16.59 11.04 -1.43
N VAL A 72 -15.97 10.17 -0.63
CA VAL A 72 -14.69 9.51 -0.91
C VAL A 72 -14.66 8.12 -0.27
N ALA A 73 -14.14 7.13 -1.00
CA ALA A 73 -13.78 5.83 -0.47
C ALA A 73 -12.27 5.77 -0.16
N MET A 74 -11.91 5.26 1.02
CA MET A 74 -10.55 5.12 1.50
C MET A 74 -10.20 3.65 1.71
N GLY A 75 -9.25 3.14 0.94
CA GLY A 75 -8.88 1.73 0.87
C GLY A 75 -7.75 1.32 1.81
N PHE A 76 -8.07 0.44 2.75
CA PHE A 76 -7.11 -0.27 3.62
C PHE A 76 -7.22 -1.80 3.49
N ILE A 77 -7.98 -2.30 2.50
CA ILE A 77 -8.15 -3.75 2.27
C ILE A 77 -6.93 -4.31 1.54
N GLY A 78 -6.04 -4.94 2.31
CA GLY A 78 -4.90 -5.71 1.79
C GLY A 78 -5.16 -7.23 1.71
N PRO A 79 -4.27 -7.99 1.05
CA PRO A 79 -3.12 -7.50 0.28
C PRO A 79 -3.53 -6.80 -1.03
N PHE A 80 -2.89 -5.68 -1.35
CA PHE A 80 -3.33 -4.79 -2.43
C PHE A 80 -3.19 -5.41 -3.82
N TYR A 81 -2.16 -6.24 -4.06
CA TYR A 81 -2.03 -7.02 -5.30
C TYR A 81 -3.24 -7.91 -5.62
N MET A 82 -4.12 -8.17 -4.65
CA MET A 82 -5.35 -8.95 -4.85
C MET A 82 -6.58 -8.05 -5.05
N PHE A 83 -6.69 -6.97 -4.28
CA PHE A 83 -7.95 -6.23 -4.12
C PHE A 83 -7.98 -4.86 -4.81
N GLU A 84 -6.83 -4.20 -4.97
CA GLU A 84 -6.77 -2.79 -5.35
C GLU A 84 -7.52 -2.50 -6.65
N LYS A 85 -7.20 -3.22 -7.73
CA LYS A 85 -7.88 -3.06 -9.03
C LYS A 85 -9.39 -3.30 -8.95
N LYS A 86 -9.83 -4.27 -8.13
CA LYS A 86 -11.26 -4.60 -7.98
C LYS A 86 -12.00 -3.48 -7.27
N ILE A 87 -11.41 -2.96 -6.19
CA ILE A 87 -11.98 -1.87 -5.40
C ILE A 87 -12.03 -0.59 -6.24
N ILE A 88 -10.96 -0.25 -6.97
CA ILE A 88 -10.98 0.88 -7.90
C ILE A 88 -12.12 0.70 -8.93
N GLY A 89 -12.24 -0.49 -9.52
CA GLY A 89 -13.33 -0.79 -10.46
C GLY A 89 -14.73 -0.53 -9.87
N ALA A 90 -14.98 -1.01 -8.66
CA ALA A 90 -16.26 -0.79 -7.97
C ALA A 90 -16.52 0.68 -7.61
N CYS A 91 -15.47 1.43 -7.25
CA CYS A 91 -15.59 2.88 -7.00
C CYS A 91 -15.87 3.65 -8.29
N LEU A 92 -15.26 3.26 -9.42
CA LEU A 92 -15.58 3.81 -10.74
C LEU A 92 -17.03 3.52 -11.14
N ASP A 93 -17.51 2.29 -10.93
CA ASP A 93 -18.91 1.91 -11.16
C ASP A 93 -19.87 2.79 -10.34
N ALA A 94 -19.50 3.10 -9.09
CA ALA A 94 -20.26 3.97 -8.20
C ALA A 94 -20.05 5.48 -8.43
N LYS A 95 -19.11 5.89 -9.30
CA LYS A 95 -18.68 7.29 -9.50
C LYS A 95 -18.13 7.98 -8.24
N VAL A 96 -17.50 7.21 -7.36
CA VAL A 96 -16.97 7.70 -6.08
C VAL A 96 -15.44 7.82 -6.17
N PRO A 97 -14.84 8.98 -5.82
CA PRO A 97 -13.40 9.11 -5.70
C PRO A 97 -12.79 8.09 -4.74
N TYR A 98 -11.62 7.58 -5.08
CA TYR A 98 -10.94 6.55 -4.29
C TYR A 98 -9.51 6.96 -3.94
N VAL A 99 -9.14 6.77 -2.68
CA VAL A 99 -7.75 6.87 -2.22
C VAL A 99 -7.35 5.60 -1.47
N SER A 100 -6.10 5.17 -1.58
CA SER A 100 -5.61 3.99 -0.86
C SER A 100 -4.17 4.14 -0.41
N ILE A 101 -3.76 3.34 0.57
CA ILE A 101 -2.35 3.20 0.95
C ILE A 101 -1.62 2.12 0.14
N CYS A 102 -2.13 1.74 -1.04
CA CYS A 102 -1.59 0.67 -1.87
C CYS A 102 -0.08 0.82 -2.12
N ASP A 103 0.66 -0.23 -1.78
CA ASP A 103 2.12 -0.22 -1.74
C ASP A 103 2.77 -1.19 -2.73
N ASP A 104 2.05 -2.21 -3.18
CA ASP A 104 2.48 -3.21 -4.13
C ASP A 104 2.72 -2.63 -5.55
N TYR A 105 3.89 -2.92 -6.14
CA TYR A 105 4.24 -2.39 -7.47
C TYR A 105 3.37 -2.95 -8.61
N ASP A 106 2.97 -4.22 -8.51
CA ASP A 106 2.12 -4.89 -9.48
C ASP A 106 0.66 -4.43 -9.35
N ALA A 107 0.18 -4.21 -8.13
CA ALA A 107 -1.12 -3.56 -7.87
C ALA A 107 -1.19 -2.17 -8.52
N TYR A 108 -0.13 -1.36 -8.40
CA TYR A 108 -0.04 -0.07 -9.08
C TYR A 108 -0.13 -0.22 -10.61
N LEU A 109 0.61 -1.16 -11.20
CA LEU A 109 0.56 -1.39 -12.66
C LEU A 109 -0.83 -1.84 -13.11
N ASP A 110 -1.49 -2.68 -12.32
CA ASP A 110 -2.86 -3.12 -12.54
C ASP A 110 -3.87 -1.97 -12.41
N ALA A 111 -3.71 -1.09 -11.42
CA ALA A 111 -4.52 0.11 -11.25
C ALA A 111 -4.38 1.07 -12.43
N MET A 112 -3.16 1.25 -12.96
CA MET A 112 -2.90 2.09 -14.14
C MET A 112 -3.65 1.63 -15.39
N THR A 113 -4.08 0.35 -15.48
CA THR A 113 -4.93 -0.12 -16.58
C THR A 113 -6.33 0.52 -16.58
N LEU A 114 -6.72 1.16 -15.48
CA LEU A 114 -8.00 1.85 -15.31
C LEU A 114 -7.90 3.38 -15.52
N ASP A 115 -6.71 3.94 -15.80
CA ASP A 115 -6.48 5.39 -15.91
C ASP A 115 -7.37 6.05 -16.98
N ALA A 116 -7.43 5.46 -18.19
CA ALA A 116 -8.28 5.99 -19.26
C ALA A 116 -9.77 5.99 -18.89
N ARG A 117 -10.21 4.95 -18.18
CA ARG A 117 -11.59 4.83 -17.69
C ARG A 117 -11.88 5.89 -16.63
N ALA A 118 -11.02 6.02 -15.62
CA ALA A 118 -11.16 7.00 -14.56
C ALA A 118 -11.26 8.44 -15.12
N LYS A 119 -10.41 8.78 -16.09
CA LYS A 119 -10.45 10.07 -16.81
C LYS A 119 -11.74 10.29 -17.59
N ALA A 120 -12.20 9.28 -18.34
CA ALA A 120 -13.44 9.37 -19.12
C ALA A 120 -14.67 9.55 -18.21
N GLU A 121 -14.63 8.98 -17.01
CA GLU A 121 -15.71 9.04 -16.03
C GLU A 121 -15.62 10.23 -15.08
N GLY A 122 -14.52 10.99 -15.11
CA GLY A 122 -14.30 12.14 -14.23
C GLY A 122 -14.08 11.78 -12.75
N VAL A 123 -13.66 10.54 -12.46
CA VAL A 123 -13.48 10.03 -11.10
C VAL A 123 -12.00 10.07 -10.72
N THR A 124 -11.69 10.73 -9.59
CA THR A 124 -10.32 10.81 -9.08
C THR A 124 -9.93 9.54 -8.34
N VAL A 125 -8.76 8.99 -8.68
CA VAL A 125 -8.17 7.83 -8.02
C VAL A 125 -6.74 8.15 -7.60
N ILE A 126 -6.41 7.97 -6.32
CA ILE A 126 -5.07 8.16 -5.76
C ILE A 126 -4.63 6.89 -5.04
N ALA A 127 -3.85 6.05 -5.72
CA ALA A 127 -3.21 4.89 -5.12
C ALA A 127 -1.85 5.27 -4.54
N GLY A 128 -1.54 4.75 -3.34
CA GLY A 128 -0.25 4.98 -2.67
C GLY A 128 -0.18 6.29 -1.90
N LEU A 129 -1.22 6.64 -1.16
CA LEU A 129 -1.31 7.77 -0.24
C LEU A 129 -0.86 7.38 1.19
N GLY A 130 0.29 6.72 1.29
CA GLY A 130 0.87 6.28 2.56
C GLY A 130 2.21 6.94 2.88
N ASN A 131 3.07 6.21 3.58
CA ASN A 131 4.45 6.63 3.83
C ASN A 131 5.36 6.27 2.64
N SER A 132 5.45 4.98 2.32
CA SER A 132 6.20 4.41 1.19
C SER A 132 5.32 3.35 0.53
N PRO A 133 4.68 3.65 -0.61
CA PRO A 133 4.64 4.90 -1.37
C PRO A 133 3.76 5.99 -0.71
N GLY A 134 3.93 7.24 -1.16
CA GLY A 134 3.17 8.42 -0.73
C GLY A 134 4.09 9.58 -0.36
N ILE A 135 4.48 9.68 0.90
CA ILE A 135 5.47 10.66 1.36
C ILE A 135 6.79 10.50 0.58
N THR A 136 7.25 9.28 0.34
CA THR A 136 8.45 9.01 -0.48
C THR A 136 8.31 9.56 -1.90
N ASN A 137 7.14 9.45 -2.53
CA ASN A 137 6.87 10.00 -3.86
C ASN A 137 6.89 11.53 -3.84
N LEU A 138 6.28 12.16 -2.82
CA LEU A 138 6.29 13.62 -2.66
C LEU A 138 7.71 14.14 -2.45
N LEU A 139 8.51 13.48 -1.62
CA LEU A 139 9.92 13.83 -1.40
C LEU A 139 10.75 13.64 -2.68
N ALA A 140 10.54 12.55 -3.43
CA ALA A 140 11.19 12.32 -4.71
C ALA A 140 10.85 13.43 -5.72
N LYS A 141 9.58 13.81 -5.83
CA LYS A 141 9.13 14.90 -6.70
C LYS A 141 9.72 16.25 -6.27
N LYS A 142 9.70 16.55 -4.97
CA LYS A 142 10.30 17.78 -4.43
C LYS A 142 11.79 17.89 -4.76
N GLY A 143 12.56 16.81 -4.55
CA GLY A 143 13.98 16.76 -4.88
C GLY A 143 14.27 16.84 -6.38
N TYR A 144 13.40 16.23 -7.20
CA TYR A 144 13.47 16.35 -8.66
C TYR A 144 13.27 17.79 -9.12
N GLN A 145 12.28 18.50 -8.56
CA GLN A 145 11.96 19.89 -8.90
C GLN A 145 12.97 20.91 -8.37
N SER A 146 13.77 20.56 -7.36
CA SER A 146 14.80 21.45 -6.80
C SER A 146 16.13 21.41 -7.55
N MET A 147 16.22 20.69 -8.67
CA MET A 147 17.43 20.54 -9.48
C MET A 147 17.12 20.87 -10.95
N ASP A 148 18.04 21.57 -11.64
CA ASP A 148 17.88 21.86 -13.07
C ASP A 148 17.78 20.57 -13.92
N LYS A 149 18.53 19.54 -13.53
CA LYS A 149 18.56 18.24 -14.20
C LYS A 149 18.77 17.10 -13.22
N CYS A 150 17.68 16.63 -12.63
CA CYS A 150 17.70 15.40 -11.86
C CYS A 150 17.82 14.18 -12.80
N ARG A 151 18.91 13.41 -12.68
CA ARG A 151 19.14 12.18 -13.47
C ARG A 151 18.84 10.90 -12.68
N LYS A 152 18.90 10.95 -11.35
CA LYS A 152 18.83 9.77 -10.49
C LYS A 152 18.04 10.03 -9.23
N ILE A 153 17.18 9.08 -8.87
CA ILE A 153 16.43 9.06 -7.62
C ILE A 153 16.66 7.72 -6.92
N HIS A 154 17.15 7.76 -5.68
CA HIS A 154 17.35 6.57 -4.86
C HIS A 154 16.44 6.63 -3.64
N ILE A 155 15.42 5.79 -3.64
CA ILE A 155 14.46 5.68 -2.54
C ILE A 155 14.91 4.51 -1.65
N SER A 156 14.94 4.75 -0.35
CA SER A 156 15.22 3.72 0.64
C SER A 156 14.27 3.89 1.81
N TRP A 157 13.62 2.81 2.20
CA TRP A 157 12.72 2.77 3.34
C TRP A 157 13.20 1.72 4.35
N ALA A 158 12.84 1.93 5.60
CA ALA A 158 13.06 0.96 6.67
C ALA A 158 11.81 0.90 7.55
N GLY A 159 11.36 -0.31 7.86
CA GLY A 159 10.27 -0.56 8.82
C GLY A 159 10.81 -1.16 10.11
N GLY A 160 10.14 -0.88 11.24
CA GLY A 160 10.38 -1.57 12.51
C GLY A 160 9.53 -2.83 12.65
N SER A 161 9.91 -3.72 13.55
CA SER A 161 9.10 -4.90 13.93
C SER A 161 8.28 -4.69 15.21
N ASN A 162 8.29 -3.48 15.77
CA ASN A 162 7.63 -3.14 17.04
C ASN A 162 6.23 -2.56 16.83
N GLU A 163 5.72 -2.63 15.61
CA GLU A 163 4.39 -2.16 15.22
C GLU A 163 3.43 -3.35 15.23
N ASP A 164 2.14 -3.09 15.49
CA ASP A 164 1.11 -4.11 15.36
C ASP A 164 1.08 -4.64 13.92
N ILE A 165 1.40 -5.92 13.75
CA ILE A 165 1.48 -6.58 12.45
C ILE A 165 0.21 -7.38 12.18
N GLY A 166 -0.58 -6.92 11.22
CA GLY A 166 -1.69 -7.71 10.66
C GLY A 166 -1.22 -8.79 9.68
N LEU A 167 -2.07 -9.79 9.44
CA LEU A 167 -1.80 -10.87 8.48
C LEU A 167 -1.49 -10.35 7.07
N ALA A 168 -2.15 -9.27 6.65
CA ALA A 168 -1.90 -8.62 5.35
C ALA A 168 -0.46 -8.08 5.24
N ASN A 169 0.09 -7.50 6.32
CA ASN A 169 1.46 -6.99 6.35
C ASN A 169 2.48 -8.14 6.19
N ILE A 170 2.29 -9.26 6.89
CA ILE A 170 3.16 -10.44 6.72
C ILE A 170 3.11 -10.95 5.27
N LYS A 171 1.92 -11.07 4.69
CA LYS A 171 1.76 -11.50 3.29
C LYS A 171 2.44 -10.53 2.32
N HIS A 172 2.37 -9.23 2.60
CA HIS A 172 3.04 -8.19 1.83
C HIS A 172 4.57 -8.31 1.92
N VAL A 173 5.14 -8.41 3.12
CA VAL A 173 6.60 -8.63 3.32
C VAL A 173 7.06 -9.88 2.58
N LEU A 174 6.33 -11.00 2.70
CA LEU A 174 6.64 -12.23 1.96
C LEU A 174 6.53 -12.07 0.44
N HIS A 175 5.68 -11.16 -0.04
CA HIS A 175 5.51 -10.87 -1.46
C HIS A 175 6.66 -10.01 -2.00
N ILE A 176 6.98 -8.88 -1.36
CA ILE A 176 7.97 -7.91 -1.86
C ILE A 176 9.41 -8.40 -1.82
N PHE A 177 9.71 -9.43 -1.01
CA PHE A 177 11.01 -10.10 -0.97
C PHE A 177 11.07 -11.37 -1.83
N SER A 178 9.98 -11.76 -2.51
CA SER A 178 9.91 -13.00 -3.29
C SER A 178 9.90 -12.77 -4.80
N GLY A 179 10.79 -13.47 -5.50
CA GLY A 179 10.85 -13.44 -6.96
C GLY A 179 11.59 -12.21 -7.50
N HIS A 180 10.88 -11.37 -8.24
CA HIS A 180 11.46 -10.25 -8.97
C HIS A 180 10.59 -9.00 -8.86
N THR A 181 11.21 -7.84 -8.99
CA THR A 181 10.56 -6.55 -9.11
C THR A 181 11.15 -5.77 -10.28
N LEU A 182 10.61 -4.58 -10.54
CA LEU A 182 11.03 -3.66 -11.58
C LEU A 182 11.77 -2.49 -10.94
N GLN A 183 12.83 -2.05 -11.62
CA GLN A 183 13.62 -0.87 -11.28
C GLN A 183 13.87 -0.08 -12.56
N TRP A 184 14.27 1.18 -12.45
CA TRP A 184 14.61 2.00 -13.62
C TRP A 184 16.12 2.17 -13.71
N LYS A 185 16.73 1.73 -14.81
CA LYS A 185 18.17 1.85 -15.03
C LYS A 185 18.48 2.08 -16.50
N ASN A 186 19.39 3.02 -16.77
CA ASN A 186 19.76 3.45 -18.12
C ASN A 186 18.54 3.92 -18.93
N GLY A 187 17.62 4.66 -18.29
CA GLY A 187 16.44 5.22 -18.97
C GLY A 187 15.38 4.18 -19.37
N ARG A 188 15.43 2.98 -18.81
CA ARG A 188 14.45 1.91 -19.08
C ARG A 188 14.14 1.09 -17.85
N GLU A 189 13.00 0.43 -17.88
CA GLU A 189 12.61 -0.53 -16.87
C GLU A 189 13.44 -1.83 -17.00
N ILE A 190 13.92 -2.33 -15.86
CA ILE A 190 14.67 -3.58 -15.75
C ILE A 190 14.08 -4.47 -14.66
N LYS A 191 14.02 -5.77 -14.95
CA LYS A 191 13.63 -6.78 -13.96
C LYS A 191 14.83 -7.15 -13.11
N VAL A 192 14.69 -7.05 -11.79
CA VAL A 192 15.73 -7.41 -10.81
C VAL A 192 15.18 -8.42 -9.81
N LYS A 193 16.06 -9.23 -9.22
CA LYS A 193 15.69 -10.19 -8.18
C LYS A 193 15.48 -9.45 -6.85
N THR A 194 14.37 -9.70 -6.17
CA THR A 194 14.08 -9.13 -4.85
C THR A 194 15.01 -9.72 -3.79
N GLY A 195 15.28 -8.97 -2.71
CA GLY A 195 16.22 -9.38 -1.67
C GLY A 195 17.70 -9.36 -2.11
N MET A 196 18.00 -8.94 -3.34
CA MET A 196 19.35 -8.73 -3.84
C MET A 196 19.70 -7.22 -3.84
N GLY A 197 20.90 -6.87 -4.31
CA GLY A 197 21.30 -5.47 -4.45
C GLY A 197 21.51 -4.76 -3.12
N ARG A 198 22.00 -5.51 -2.12
CA ARG A 198 22.26 -5.06 -0.76
C ARG A 198 23.05 -3.75 -0.73
N LYS A 199 22.55 -2.77 0.02
CA LYS A 199 23.25 -1.52 0.37
C LYS A 199 23.08 -1.26 1.86
N VAL A 200 24.04 -0.62 2.51
CA VAL A 200 23.85 -0.11 3.88
C VAL A 200 23.42 1.35 3.77
N VAL A 201 22.32 1.69 4.42
CA VAL A 201 21.78 3.05 4.49
C VAL A 201 21.69 3.45 5.95
N GLU A 202 22.07 4.69 6.24
CA GLU A 202 21.94 5.31 7.55
C GLU A 202 20.63 6.08 7.60
N PHE A 203 19.68 5.57 8.38
CA PHE A 203 18.39 6.21 8.63
C PHE A 203 18.46 7.07 9.89
N PRO A 204 17.59 8.10 10.02
CA PRO A 204 17.43 8.82 11.28
C PRO A 204 17.16 7.88 12.46
N ALA A 205 17.46 8.35 13.67
CA ALA A 205 17.08 7.65 14.88
C ALA A 205 15.55 7.38 14.89
N PRO A 206 15.08 6.21 15.36
CA PRO A 206 15.84 5.15 16.04
C PRO A 206 16.46 4.07 15.12
N MET A 207 16.25 4.12 13.80
CA MET A 207 16.56 3.01 12.90
C MET A 207 18.07 2.77 12.69
N GLY A 208 18.86 3.85 12.60
CA GLY A 208 20.30 3.78 12.42
C GLY A 208 20.74 3.13 11.10
N LYS A 209 21.89 2.44 11.10
CA LYS A 209 22.45 1.79 9.91
C LYS A 209 21.80 0.44 9.67
N LEU A 210 21.12 0.30 8.53
CA LEU A 210 20.41 -0.92 8.14
C LEU A 210 20.83 -1.39 6.74
N PRO A 211 20.95 -2.72 6.51
CA PRO A 211 21.02 -3.27 5.17
C PRO A 211 19.65 -3.17 4.50
N VAL A 212 19.63 -2.63 3.29
CA VAL A 212 18.45 -2.53 2.43
C VAL A 212 18.66 -3.30 1.12
N TYR A 213 17.59 -3.84 0.56
CA TYR A 213 17.60 -4.72 -0.61
C TYR A 213 16.54 -4.27 -1.62
N TYR A 214 16.65 -4.66 -2.89
CA TYR A 214 15.56 -4.42 -3.84
C TYR A 214 14.27 -5.09 -3.37
N THR A 215 13.19 -4.31 -3.30
CA THR A 215 11.86 -4.74 -2.89
C THR A 215 10.81 -4.27 -3.90
N GLY A 216 9.69 -4.97 -3.95
CA GLY A 216 8.58 -4.65 -4.86
C GLY A 216 7.60 -3.62 -4.31
N HIS A 217 7.95 -2.34 -4.37
CA HIS A 217 7.00 -1.25 -4.10
C HIS A 217 6.73 -0.35 -5.31
N ALA A 218 5.59 0.34 -5.28
CA ALA A 218 5.10 1.18 -6.36
C ALA A 218 6.01 2.36 -6.73
N GLU A 219 6.89 2.88 -5.86
CA GLU A 219 7.74 4.03 -6.24
C GLU A 219 8.73 3.69 -7.35
N SER A 220 9.20 2.44 -7.42
CA SER A 220 10.17 2.03 -8.44
C SER A 220 9.60 2.09 -9.86
N VAL A 221 8.28 1.99 -9.99
CA VAL A 221 7.55 2.02 -11.26
C VAL A 221 6.82 3.33 -11.49
N SER A 222 6.25 3.95 -10.45
CA SER A 222 5.46 5.18 -10.55
C SER A 222 6.33 6.42 -10.78
N VAL A 223 7.43 6.58 -10.03
CA VAL A 223 8.33 7.75 -10.16
C VAL A 223 8.88 7.92 -11.58
N PRO A 224 9.52 6.92 -12.22
CA PRO A 224 10.08 7.10 -13.56
C PRO A 224 9.01 7.30 -14.65
N ARG A 225 7.78 6.84 -14.43
CA ARG A 225 6.66 7.05 -15.36
C ARG A 225 6.09 8.46 -15.29
N ASN A 226 6.24 9.14 -14.15
CA ASN A 226 5.65 10.45 -13.90
C ASN A 226 6.68 11.60 -13.90
N LEU A 227 7.98 11.29 -13.79
CA LEU A 227 9.07 12.26 -13.81
C LEU A 227 10.00 12.01 -15.02
N PRO A 228 9.94 12.83 -16.07
CA PRO A 228 10.68 12.59 -17.31
C PRO A 228 12.19 12.82 -17.14
N GLY A 229 12.99 12.22 -18.01
CA GLY A 229 14.44 12.47 -18.09
C GLY A 229 15.29 11.74 -17.03
N LEU A 230 14.69 10.89 -16.21
CA LEU A 230 15.40 10.06 -15.25
C LEU A 230 16.15 8.92 -15.94
N GLU A 231 17.39 8.68 -15.51
CA GLU A 231 18.22 7.57 -15.98
C GLU A 231 18.21 6.41 -15.00
N GLU A 232 18.04 6.70 -13.70
CA GLU A 232 18.04 5.71 -12.65
C GLU A 232 16.99 6.04 -11.58
N VAL A 233 16.11 5.08 -11.29
CA VAL A 233 15.26 5.09 -10.11
C VAL A 233 15.44 3.75 -9.43
N SER A 234 15.93 3.77 -8.19
CA SER A 234 16.09 2.55 -7.40
C SER A 234 15.31 2.63 -6.10
N LEU A 235 14.59 1.58 -5.76
CA LEU A 235 13.91 1.40 -4.49
C LEU A 235 14.51 0.23 -3.72
N ARG A 236 14.82 0.47 -2.44
CA ARG A 236 15.30 -0.57 -1.53
C ARG A 236 14.62 -0.50 -0.17
N GLY A 237 14.28 -1.67 0.38
CA GLY A 237 13.68 -1.81 1.69
C GLY A 237 14.59 -2.53 2.68
N GLY A 238 14.52 -2.11 3.94
CA GLY A 238 15.12 -2.80 5.08
C GLY A 238 14.10 -2.98 6.20
N ILE A 239 14.37 -3.91 7.11
CA ILE A 239 13.54 -4.13 8.30
C ILE A 239 14.46 -4.16 9.51
N HIS A 240 14.07 -3.48 10.58
CA HIS A 240 14.72 -3.58 11.89
C HIS A 240 13.92 -4.55 12.77
N PRO A 241 14.58 -5.57 13.36
CA PRO A 241 15.99 -5.92 13.24
C PRO A 241 16.37 -6.52 11.87
N PRO A 242 17.62 -6.30 11.38
CA PRO A 242 18.07 -6.67 10.04
C PRO A 242 17.85 -8.12 9.61
N TYR A 243 17.79 -9.06 10.56
CA TYR A 243 17.63 -10.48 10.24
C TYR A 243 16.26 -10.79 9.63
N ILE A 244 15.24 -9.95 9.87
CA ILE A 244 13.88 -10.17 9.34
C ILE A 244 13.89 -10.08 7.82
N ALA A 245 14.50 -9.02 7.26
CA ALA A 245 14.64 -8.88 5.81
C ALA A 245 15.49 -10.01 5.20
N ALA A 246 16.53 -10.47 5.92
CA ALA A 246 17.35 -11.59 5.48
C ALA A 246 16.57 -12.92 5.46
N LEU A 247 15.73 -13.16 6.48
CA LEU A 247 14.86 -14.33 6.56
C LEU A 247 13.80 -14.31 5.44
N ALA A 248 13.11 -13.17 5.27
CA ALA A 248 12.12 -13.00 4.21
C ALA A 248 12.73 -13.22 2.81
N THR A 249 13.95 -12.69 2.59
CA THR A 249 14.74 -12.94 1.38
C THR A 249 15.03 -14.42 1.21
N THR A 250 15.49 -15.11 2.26
CA THR A 250 15.82 -16.55 2.21
C THR A 250 14.59 -17.39 1.87
N VAL A 251 13.45 -17.12 2.50
CA VAL A 251 12.16 -17.77 2.20
C VAL A 251 11.75 -17.54 0.74
N GLY A 252 11.93 -16.31 0.23
CA GLY A 252 11.71 -15.97 -1.17
C GLY A 252 12.63 -16.72 -2.14
N LEU A 253 13.92 -16.80 -1.83
CA LEU A 253 14.93 -17.51 -2.64
C LEU A 253 14.69 -19.01 -2.72
N LEU A 254 14.22 -19.62 -1.63
CA LEU A 254 13.83 -21.03 -1.58
C LEU A 254 12.48 -21.32 -2.27
N GLY A 255 11.80 -20.28 -2.79
CA GLY A 255 10.50 -20.43 -3.44
C GLY A 255 9.39 -20.85 -2.46
N LEU A 256 9.56 -20.59 -1.17
CA LEU A 256 8.59 -20.93 -0.13
C LEU A 256 7.45 -19.90 -0.03
N SER A 257 7.57 -18.74 -0.68
CA SER A 257 6.54 -17.69 -0.73
C SER A 257 6.17 -17.27 -2.16
N ASN A 258 6.46 -18.08 -3.17
CA ASN A 258 6.30 -17.70 -4.58
C ASN A 258 4.86 -17.82 -5.15
N THR A 259 3.92 -18.35 -4.38
CA THR A 259 2.49 -18.42 -4.76
C THR A 259 1.60 -17.88 -3.63
N PRO A 260 0.38 -17.38 -3.93
CA PRO A 260 -0.56 -16.92 -2.91
C PRO A 260 -0.82 -17.98 -1.84
N LYS A 261 -1.14 -19.23 -2.23
CA LYS A 261 -1.38 -20.34 -1.28
C LYS A 261 -0.21 -20.57 -0.32
N LYS A 262 1.03 -20.46 -0.80
CA LYS A 262 2.21 -20.62 0.04
C LYS A 262 2.39 -19.45 1.00
N ARG A 263 2.13 -18.21 0.54
CA ARG A 263 2.14 -17.01 1.41
C ARG A 263 1.07 -17.10 2.48
N ASP A 264 -0.13 -17.56 2.15
CA ASP A 264 -1.21 -17.78 3.12
C ASP A 264 -0.80 -18.78 4.19
N LYS A 265 -0.23 -19.93 3.78
CA LYS A 265 0.22 -20.96 4.72
C LYS A 265 1.32 -20.47 5.66
N LEU A 266 2.27 -19.69 5.15
CA LEU A 266 3.33 -19.08 5.96
C LEU A 266 2.79 -17.99 6.89
N ALA A 267 1.93 -17.10 6.39
CA ALA A 267 1.38 -16.01 7.17
C ALA A 267 0.55 -16.55 8.35
N ASN A 268 -0.28 -17.59 8.10
CA ASN A 268 -1.06 -18.26 9.14
C ASN A 268 -0.19 -19.02 10.17
N PHE A 269 1.03 -19.40 9.80
CA PHE A 269 1.98 -20.01 10.75
C PHE A 269 2.54 -18.97 11.73
N PHE A 270 2.78 -17.74 11.26
CA PHE A 270 3.29 -16.65 12.10
C PHE A 270 2.20 -15.93 12.91
N LEU A 271 1.00 -15.83 12.35
CA LEU A 271 -0.20 -15.29 13.01
C LEU A 271 -1.39 -16.19 12.68
N PRO A 272 -1.72 -17.17 13.55
CA PRO A 272 -2.93 -17.97 13.40
C PRO A 272 -4.15 -17.04 13.38
N ILE A 273 -5.09 -17.32 12.47
CA ILE A 273 -6.38 -16.63 12.49
C ILE A 273 -7.12 -17.12 13.74
N GLU A 274 -7.47 -16.20 14.64
CA GLU A 274 -8.51 -16.43 15.66
C GLU A 274 -9.90 -16.44 15.02
#